data_AF-A0A1I4MVA9-F1
#
_entry.id   AF-A0A1I4MVA9-F1
#
_cell.length_a   1.000
_cell.length_b   1.000
_cell.length_c   1.000
_cell.angle_alpha   90.00
_cell.angle_beta   90.00
_cell.angle_gamma   90.00
#
_symmetry.space_group_name_H-M   'P 1'
#
loop_
_entity.id
_entity.type
_entity.pdbx_description
1 polymer ?
#
loop_
_entity_poly.entity_id
_entity_poly.type
_entity_poly.pdbx_seq_one_letter_code
_entity_poly.pdbx_strand_id
1 'polypeptide(L)'
;MPRRVTRLLLAATLTSLIAVGALVSVPQPVDAQWRDQEVATATLQAKTIPPVSLAGASPFCSWAGLITTTSISLQWSPPAGYASTTVQFVAQKGTNSQLVTGATTTVAGGVYTTTIPISILNAIGSLLGGSFVIHVTVVDPQTGWSSKVVDYTYVMTLAGIVTSCSATPAG
;
A
#
# COMPACT_ATOMS: atom_id res chain seq x y z
N MET A 1 -92.13 -58.91 49.19
CA MET A 1 -91.13 -57.81 49.14
C MET A 1 -90.05 -58.18 48.10
N PRO A 2 -89.40 -57.21 47.45
CA PRO A 2 -89.48 -57.04 45.99
C PRO A 2 -88.30 -57.58 45.15
N ARG A 3 -88.59 -57.68 43.84
CA ARG A 3 -87.75 -57.39 42.64
C ARG A 3 -86.51 -58.25 42.36
N ARG A 4 -86.60 -59.10 41.33
CA ARG A 4 -86.31 -58.86 39.88
C ARG A 4 -84.81 -58.97 39.56
N VAL A 5 -84.38 -60.10 38.98
CA VAL A 5 -84.19 -60.35 37.52
C VAL A 5 -82.84 -59.79 37.04
N THR A 6 -81.80 -60.63 37.00
CA THR A 6 -81.23 -61.33 35.80
C THR A 6 -80.43 -60.43 34.86
N ARG A 7 -79.15 -60.76 34.60
CA ARG A 7 -78.52 -60.85 33.26
C ARG A 7 -77.01 -61.14 33.38
N LEU A 8 -76.59 -62.29 32.84
CA LEU A 8 -75.69 -62.45 31.68
C LEU A 8 -74.22 -62.07 31.97
N LEU A 9 -73.33 -63.07 32.06
CA LEU A 9 -72.44 -63.53 30.97
C LEU A 9 -71.50 -62.42 30.49
N LEU A 10 -70.21 -62.56 30.74
CA LEU A 10 -69.21 -62.63 29.67
C LEU A 10 -67.87 -63.15 30.23
N ALA A 11 -67.32 -64.11 29.51
CA ALA A 11 -66.01 -64.70 29.73
C ALA A 11 -64.87 -63.79 29.24
N ALA A 12 -63.66 -64.20 29.58
CA ALA A 12 -62.36 -63.86 28.97
C ALA A 12 -61.52 -62.78 29.66
N THR A 13 -60.31 -63.19 30.01
CA THR A 13 -59.02 -62.46 29.91
C THR A 13 -57.96 -63.46 30.36
N LEU A 14 -57.44 -64.33 29.49
CA LEU A 14 -56.55 -64.07 28.34
C LEU A 14 -55.22 -63.41 28.79
N THR A 15 -54.20 -64.26 28.84
CA THR A 15 -52.82 -63.99 28.43
C THR A 15 -52.09 -62.79 29.05
N SER A 16 -51.34 -63.09 30.11
CA SER A 16 -50.08 -62.43 30.43
C SER A 16 -49.10 -62.58 29.25
N LEU A 17 -48.75 -61.48 28.56
CA LEU A 17 -47.45 -61.32 27.88
C LEU A 17 -47.30 -59.88 27.31
N ILE A 18 -46.21 -59.22 27.72
CA ILE A 18 -45.41 -58.23 26.95
C ILE A 18 -46.07 -56.89 26.59
N ALA A 19 -45.63 -55.83 27.27
CA ALA A 19 -45.20 -54.55 26.66
C ALA A 19 -44.58 -53.62 27.73
N VAL A 20 -43.46 -54.01 28.32
CA VAL A 20 -42.57 -53.05 29.02
C VAL A 20 -41.40 -52.79 28.08
N GLY A 21 -41.55 -51.79 27.22
CA GLY A 21 -40.52 -51.42 26.27
C GLY A 21 -41.06 -50.43 25.25
N ALA A 22 -40.62 -49.18 25.38
CA ALA A 22 -40.58 -48.10 24.38
C ALA A 22 -41.20 -46.77 24.84
N LEU A 23 -40.68 -46.22 25.94
CA LEU A 23 -40.67 -44.76 26.15
C LEU A 23 -39.28 -44.29 26.59
N VAL A 24 -38.23 -44.92 26.06
CA VAL A 24 -36.87 -44.38 26.19
C VAL A 24 -36.71 -43.42 25.03
N SER A 25 -36.85 -42.13 25.31
CA SER A 25 -36.44 -41.08 24.38
C SER A 25 -34.97 -41.30 24.03
N VAL A 26 -34.69 -41.65 22.78
CA VAL A 26 -33.31 -41.71 22.29
C VAL A 26 -32.77 -40.28 22.38
N PRO A 27 -31.70 -40.02 23.16
CA PRO A 27 -31.09 -38.71 23.21
C PRO A 27 -30.62 -38.36 21.80
N GLN A 28 -31.18 -37.31 21.21
CA GLN A 28 -30.68 -36.79 19.95
C GLN A 28 -29.26 -36.25 20.22
N PRO A 29 -28.25 -36.58 19.40
CA PRO A 29 -26.95 -35.95 19.50
C PRO A 29 -27.14 -34.45 19.24
N VAL A 30 -27.05 -33.65 20.29
CA VAL A 30 -26.89 -32.21 20.18
C VAL A 30 -25.42 -31.97 19.90
N ASP A 31 -25.10 -31.56 18.68
CA ASP A 31 -23.80 -30.99 18.38
C ASP A 31 -23.58 -29.81 19.34
N ALA A 32 -22.65 -29.97 20.27
CA ALA A 32 -22.28 -28.90 21.16
C ALA A 32 -21.59 -27.81 20.33
N GLN A 33 -22.37 -26.82 19.90
CA GLN A 33 -21.84 -25.61 19.27
C GLN A 33 -21.24 -24.73 20.36
N TRP A 34 -20.01 -25.03 20.75
CA TRP A 34 -19.19 -24.12 21.54
C TRP A 34 -18.77 -22.96 20.63
N ARG A 35 -19.63 -21.94 20.52
CA ARG A 35 -19.25 -20.63 19.97
C ARG A 35 -18.69 -19.82 21.13
N ASP A 36 -17.38 -19.88 21.31
CA ASP A 36 -16.70 -18.85 22.08
C ASP A 36 -16.61 -17.60 21.19
N GLN A 37 -17.41 -16.59 21.51
CA GLN A 37 -17.33 -15.29 20.87
C GLN A 37 -16.29 -14.46 21.62
N GLU A 38 -15.03 -14.68 21.27
CA GLU A 38 -13.95 -13.81 21.73
C GLU A 38 -13.98 -12.50 20.93
N VAL A 39 -14.37 -11.42 21.59
CA VAL A 39 -14.24 -10.08 21.04
C VAL A 39 -12.80 -9.62 21.23
N ALA A 40 -11.97 -9.84 20.22
CA ALA A 40 -10.63 -9.24 20.17
C ALA A 40 -10.74 -7.79 19.71
N THR A 41 -10.34 -6.85 20.57
CA THR A 41 -10.16 -5.44 20.19
C THR A 41 -8.69 -5.20 19.94
N ALA A 42 -8.33 -4.81 18.71
CA ALA A 42 -6.99 -4.39 18.36
C ALA A 42 -6.99 -2.91 17.97
N THR A 43 -5.97 -2.18 18.38
CA THR A 43 -5.71 -0.82 17.90
C THR A 43 -4.63 -0.89 16.83
N LEU A 44 -4.99 -0.54 15.59
CA LEU A 44 -4.03 -0.36 14.51
C LEU A 44 -3.62 1.10 14.47
N GLN A 45 -2.34 1.39 14.61
CA GLN A 45 -1.80 2.71 14.32
C GLN A 45 -1.22 2.72 12.92
N ALA A 46 -1.70 3.64 12.08
CA ALA A 46 -1.12 3.86 10.77
C ALA A 46 0.24 4.56 10.95
N LYS A 47 1.30 3.96 10.41
CA LYS A 47 2.60 4.61 10.30
C LYS A 47 2.53 5.62 9.16
N THR A 48 2.76 6.90 9.47
CA THR A 48 2.86 7.95 8.44
C THR A 48 4.32 8.22 8.13
N ILE A 49 4.68 8.11 6.85
CA ILE A 49 6.00 8.47 6.32
C ILE A 49 5.89 9.87 5.74
N PRO A 50 6.52 10.90 6.34
CA PRO A 50 6.45 12.24 5.78
C PRO A 50 7.16 12.31 4.42
N PRO A 51 6.73 13.19 3.51
CA PRO A 51 7.45 13.42 2.26
C PRO A 51 8.83 14.07 2.53
N VAL A 52 9.69 14.05 1.51
CA VAL A 52 10.88 14.91 1.52
C VAL A 52 10.47 16.38 1.55
N SER A 53 11.30 17.22 2.17
CA SER A 53 11.13 18.67 2.10
C SER A 53 11.93 19.24 0.93
N LEU A 54 11.34 20.21 0.23
CA LEU A 54 12.04 21.03 -0.75
C LEU A 54 13.00 21.94 0.01
N ALA A 55 14.30 21.83 -0.28
CA ALA A 55 15.33 22.56 0.47
C ALA A 55 16.18 23.40 -0.48
N GLY A 56 16.60 24.59 -0.04
CA GLY A 56 17.62 25.38 -0.73
C GLY A 56 17.15 26.11 -2.01
N ALA A 57 18.05 26.17 -2.99
CA ALA A 57 17.87 26.85 -4.26
C ALA A 57 16.97 26.03 -5.21
N SER A 58 16.35 26.70 -6.18
CA SER A 58 15.56 26.02 -7.21
C SER A 58 16.39 24.94 -7.91
N PRO A 59 15.80 23.78 -8.24
CA PRO A 59 16.45 22.78 -9.08
C PRO A 59 17.04 23.44 -10.32
N PHE A 60 18.19 22.94 -10.78
CA PHE A 60 18.91 23.55 -11.89
C PHE A 60 19.54 22.48 -12.77
N CYS A 61 19.91 22.88 -13.98
CA CYS A 61 20.52 22.00 -14.96
C CYS A 61 21.93 22.49 -15.25
N SER A 62 22.88 21.57 -15.28
CA SER A 62 24.29 21.85 -15.56
C SER A 62 24.58 21.62 -17.04
N TRP A 63 25.18 22.62 -17.67
CA TRP A 63 25.57 22.62 -19.07
C TRP A 63 27.08 22.45 -19.20
N ALA A 64 27.53 21.46 -19.97
CA ALA A 64 28.89 21.43 -20.49
C ALA A 64 28.83 21.78 -21.98
N GLY A 65 28.68 23.07 -22.31
CA GLY A 65 28.62 23.58 -23.69
C GLY A 65 27.22 23.98 -24.18
N LEU A 66 27.15 24.44 -25.44
CA LEU A 66 25.93 25.06 -26.02
C LEU A 66 24.74 24.11 -26.22
N ILE A 67 24.96 22.79 -26.24
CA ILE A 67 23.97 21.81 -26.74
C ILE A 67 23.87 20.57 -25.83
N THR A 68 24.81 20.37 -24.91
CA THR A 68 24.89 19.16 -24.08
C THR A 68 24.66 19.49 -22.63
N THR A 69 23.42 19.27 -22.19
CA THR A 69 23.12 19.18 -20.75
C THR A 69 23.80 17.91 -20.24
N THR A 70 24.69 18.04 -19.26
CA THR A 70 25.39 16.87 -18.71
C THR A 70 24.65 16.25 -17.56
N SER A 71 23.97 17.07 -16.76
CA SER A 71 23.25 16.63 -15.58
C SER A 71 22.17 17.61 -15.15
N ILE A 72 21.21 17.10 -14.39
CA ILE A 72 20.24 17.90 -13.63
C ILE A 72 20.53 17.75 -12.14
N SER A 73 20.22 18.76 -11.35
CA SER A 73 20.41 18.75 -9.91
C SER A 73 19.16 19.26 -9.18
N LEU A 74 18.79 18.57 -8.11
CA LEU A 74 17.72 18.98 -7.20
C LEU A 74 18.20 18.97 -5.76
N GLN A 75 17.56 19.79 -4.93
CA GLN A 75 17.89 19.95 -3.52
C GLN A 75 16.69 19.58 -2.64
N TRP A 76 16.92 18.71 -1.68
CA TRP A 76 15.90 18.16 -0.81
C TRP A 76 16.47 17.88 0.57
N SER A 77 15.59 17.65 1.54
CA SER A 77 15.97 17.16 2.85
C SER A 77 15.04 16.02 3.29
N PRO A 78 15.61 14.88 3.73
CA PRO A 78 14.82 13.75 4.19
C PRO A 78 14.06 14.13 5.46
N PRO A 79 12.88 13.53 5.68
CA PRO A 79 12.17 13.70 6.93
C PRO A 79 12.96 13.11 8.10
N ALA A 80 12.67 13.58 9.32
CA ALA A 80 13.33 13.12 10.53
C ALA A 80 13.22 11.58 10.67
N GLY A 81 14.35 10.93 10.96
CA GLY A 81 14.44 9.47 11.06
C GLY A 81 14.71 8.73 9.74
N TYR A 82 14.79 9.44 8.61
CA TYR A 82 15.10 8.86 7.30
C TYR A 82 16.45 9.36 6.78
N ALA A 83 17.15 8.49 6.05
CA ALA A 83 18.46 8.78 5.47
C ALA A 83 18.35 8.93 3.95
N SER A 84 19.39 9.47 3.31
CA SER A 84 19.39 9.63 1.85
C SER A 84 19.27 8.32 1.08
N THR A 85 19.73 7.21 1.65
CA THR A 85 19.63 5.86 1.08
C THR A 85 18.21 5.34 1.00
N THR A 86 17.28 5.93 1.76
CA THR A 86 15.86 5.59 1.74
C THR A 86 15.07 6.41 0.72
N VAL A 87 15.71 7.36 0.04
CA VAL A 87 15.05 8.21 -0.96
C VAL A 87 15.22 7.61 -2.34
N GLN A 88 14.10 7.49 -3.05
CA GLN A 88 14.02 6.96 -4.40
C GLN A 88 13.66 8.09 -5.38
N PHE A 89 14.26 8.02 -6.56
CA PHE A 89 14.05 8.96 -7.65
C PHE A 89 13.50 8.21 -8.86
N VAL A 90 12.35 8.63 -9.37
CA VAL A 90 11.75 8.06 -10.58
C VAL A 90 11.56 9.19 -11.59
N ALA A 91 12.19 9.05 -12.75
CA ALA A 91 12.02 9.99 -13.86
C ALA A 91 10.84 9.56 -14.73
N GLN A 92 10.02 10.50 -15.17
CA GLN A 92 8.87 10.23 -16.02
C GLN A 92 8.73 11.25 -17.14
N LYS A 93 8.49 10.77 -18.36
CA LYS A 93 8.11 11.58 -19.54
C LYS A 93 6.96 10.90 -20.28
N GLY A 94 5.79 11.53 -20.28
CA GLY A 94 4.58 10.90 -20.80
C GLY A 94 4.28 9.60 -20.07
N THR A 95 4.19 8.49 -20.80
CA THR A 95 3.98 7.14 -20.26
C THR A 95 5.27 6.40 -19.89
N ASN A 96 6.44 6.93 -20.29
CA ASN A 96 7.72 6.30 -20.00
C ASN A 96 8.18 6.69 -18.61
N SER A 97 8.56 5.71 -17.81
CA SER A 97 9.06 5.90 -16.45
C SER A 97 10.33 5.09 -16.24
N GLN A 98 11.25 5.64 -15.45
CA GLN A 98 12.54 5.02 -15.17
C GLN A 98 12.95 5.27 -13.71
N LEU A 99 13.32 4.21 -13.01
CA LEU A 99 14.03 4.32 -11.74
C LEU A 99 15.43 4.88 -11.99
N VAL A 100 15.76 6.00 -11.35
CA VAL A 100 17.06 6.64 -11.49
C VAL A 100 18.08 5.92 -10.60
N THR A 101 19.04 5.26 -11.25
CA THR A 101 20.17 4.58 -10.60
C THR A 101 21.48 5.20 -11.04
N GLY A 102 22.42 5.41 -10.11
CA GLY A 102 23.71 6.06 -10.42
C GLY A 102 23.72 7.60 -10.32
N ALA A 103 22.71 8.19 -9.68
CA ALA A 103 22.77 9.59 -9.26
C ALA A 103 23.77 9.76 -8.11
N THR A 104 24.41 10.93 -8.04
CA THR A 104 25.33 11.29 -6.95
C THR A 104 24.66 12.24 -5.99
N THR A 105 24.69 11.94 -4.69
CA THR A 105 24.09 12.80 -3.66
C THR A 105 25.18 13.31 -2.73
N THR A 106 25.26 14.62 -2.57
CA THR A 106 26.15 15.30 -1.62
C THR A 106 25.33 16.00 -0.54
N VAL A 107 25.90 16.22 0.63
CA VAL A 107 25.22 16.88 1.75
C VAL A 107 26.04 18.07 2.24
N ALA A 108 25.37 19.21 2.41
CA ALA A 108 25.96 20.42 2.99
C ALA A 108 24.92 21.08 3.90
N GLY A 109 25.24 21.26 5.19
CA GLY A 109 24.34 21.92 6.14
C GLY A 109 22.96 21.26 6.30
N GLY A 110 22.86 19.94 6.10
CA GLY A 110 21.59 19.20 6.18
C GLY A 110 20.72 19.26 4.92
N VAL A 111 21.18 19.93 3.86
CA VAL A 111 20.55 19.93 2.54
C VAL A 111 21.27 18.91 1.65
N TYR A 112 20.50 18.01 1.06
CA TYR A 112 21.00 17.01 0.13
C TYR A 112 20.85 17.54 -1.29
N THR A 113 21.95 17.55 -2.04
CA THR A 113 21.95 17.87 -3.47
C THR A 113 22.19 16.59 -4.25
N THR A 114 21.19 16.17 -5.03
CA THR A 114 21.28 15.00 -5.90
C THR A 114 21.49 15.45 -7.34
N THR A 115 22.59 15.01 -7.94
CA THR A 115 22.95 15.24 -9.34
C THR A 115 22.69 13.96 -10.14
N ILE A 116 21.86 14.08 -11.16
CA ILE A 116 21.43 13.01 -12.05
C ILE A 116 22.05 13.28 -13.43
N PRO A 117 23.00 12.44 -13.90
CA PRO A 117 23.49 12.54 -15.26
C PRO A 117 22.36 12.34 -16.29
N ILE A 118 22.36 13.08 -17.38
CA ILE A 118 21.30 12.90 -18.39
C ILE A 118 21.47 11.61 -19.18
N SER A 119 22.70 11.08 -19.27
CA SER A 119 22.98 9.79 -19.88
C SER A 119 22.22 8.64 -19.24
N ILE A 120 21.89 8.74 -17.95
CA ILE A 120 21.13 7.72 -17.23
C ILE A 120 19.61 7.90 -17.37
N LEU A 121 19.12 8.95 -18.04
CA LEU A 121 17.69 9.18 -18.29
C LEU A 121 17.26 8.75 -19.70
N ASN A 122 18.04 7.90 -20.35
CA ASN A 122 17.81 7.46 -21.72
C ASN A 122 16.52 6.65 -21.91
N ALA A 123 16.02 5.96 -20.88
CA ALA A 123 14.83 5.11 -20.99
C ALA A 123 13.52 5.92 -21.05
N ILE A 124 13.54 7.20 -20.64
CA ILE A 124 12.39 8.10 -20.79
C ILE A 124 12.37 8.84 -22.15
N GLY A 125 13.29 8.49 -23.04
CA GLY A 125 13.40 9.01 -24.40
C GLY A 125 14.19 10.32 -24.50
N SER A 126 14.06 11.02 -25.64
CA SER A 126 14.71 12.32 -25.83
C SER A 126 14.19 13.30 -24.78
N LEU A 127 15.09 13.92 -24.02
CA LEU A 127 14.69 14.94 -23.05
C LEU A 127 14.42 16.28 -23.74
N LEU A 128 15.15 16.57 -24.83
CA LEU A 128 15.07 17.83 -25.57
C LEU A 128 13.69 18.05 -26.19
N GLY A 129 13.27 19.32 -26.23
CA GLY A 129 12.00 19.71 -26.86
C GLY A 129 10.76 19.27 -26.08
N GLY A 130 10.86 19.17 -24.75
CA GLY A 130 9.72 18.81 -23.92
C GLY A 130 9.99 18.90 -22.42
N SER A 131 9.02 18.47 -21.62
CA SER A 131 9.13 18.39 -20.17
C SER A 131 9.17 16.96 -19.68
N PHE A 132 9.78 16.76 -18.53
CA PHE A 132 9.77 15.51 -17.78
C PHE A 132 9.72 15.83 -16.27
N VAL A 133 9.33 14.85 -15.47
CA VAL A 133 9.18 15.00 -14.02
C VAL A 133 10.12 14.03 -13.32
N ILE A 134 10.78 14.48 -12.25
CA ILE A 134 11.47 13.62 -11.29
C ILE A 134 10.58 13.52 -10.05
N HIS A 135 10.03 12.33 -9.82
CA HIS A 135 9.31 11.95 -8.63
C HIS A 135 10.29 11.56 -7.53
N VAL A 136 10.15 12.16 -6.36
CA VAL A 136 10.97 11.89 -5.18
C VAL A 136 10.09 11.32 -4.10
N THR A 137 10.44 10.13 -3.62
CA THR A 137 9.72 9.41 -2.58
C THR A 137 10.68 8.90 -1.52
N VAL A 138 10.21 8.83 -0.28
CA VAL A 138 10.90 8.13 0.79
C VAL A 138 10.31 6.72 0.87
N VAL A 139 11.15 5.70 0.82
CA VAL A 139 10.77 4.30 0.96
C VAL A 139 11.30 3.78 2.29
N ASP A 140 10.40 3.33 3.16
CA ASP A 140 10.78 2.74 4.43
C ASP A 140 11.42 1.35 4.22
N PRO A 141 12.69 1.14 4.60
CA PRO A 141 13.38 -0.12 4.35
C PRO A 141 12.81 -1.30 5.14
N GLN A 142 12.08 -1.06 6.24
CA GLN A 142 11.52 -2.13 7.07
C GLN A 142 10.18 -2.63 6.56
N THR A 143 9.38 -1.73 6.01
CA THR A 143 7.98 -2.01 5.68
C THR A 143 7.71 -1.97 4.17
N GLY A 144 8.60 -1.36 3.38
CA GLY A 144 8.43 -1.13 1.94
C GLY A 144 7.42 -0.03 1.60
N TRP A 145 6.86 0.66 2.59
CA TRP A 145 5.88 1.73 2.37
C TRP A 145 6.56 2.99 1.86
N SER A 146 5.82 3.74 1.04
CA SER A 146 6.29 4.98 0.41
C SER A 146 5.62 6.20 1.03
N SER A 147 6.35 7.31 1.11
CA SER A 147 5.79 8.62 1.43
C SER A 147 4.88 9.16 0.32
N LYS A 148 4.20 10.28 0.60
CA LYS A 148 3.67 11.15 -0.46
C LYS A 148 4.82 11.53 -1.42
N VAL A 149 4.53 11.55 -2.71
CA VAL A 149 5.47 11.94 -3.78
C VAL A 149 5.67 13.46 -3.78
N VAL A 150 6.90 13.89 -4.03
CA VAL A 150 7.26 15.29 -4.34
C VAL A 150 7.83 15.36 -5.74
N ASP A 151 7.33 16.30 -6.54
CA ASP A 151 7.62 16.34 -7.97
C ASP A 151 8.57 17.49 -8.30
N TYR A 152 9.52 17.23 -9.20
CA TYR A 152 10.37 18.25 -9.80
C TYR A 152 10.15 18.23 -11.30
N THR A 153 9.52 19.28 -11.82
CA THR A 153 9.28 19.40 -13.26
C THR A 153 10.46 20.07 -13.93
N TYR A 154 11.04 19.41 -14.93
CA TYR A 154 12.10 19.94 -15.77
C TYR A 154 11.55 20.22 -17.16
N VAL A 155 11.85 21.38 -17.70
CA VAL A 155 11.53 21.76 -19.08
C VAL A 155 12.84 21.92 -19.84
N MET A 156 13.01 21.10 -20.89
CA MET A 156 14.15 21.18 -21.79
C MET A 156 13.68 21.78 -23.12
N THR A 157 14.07 23.02 -23.37
CA THR A 157 13.73 23.71 -24.61
C THR A 157 14.83 23.50 -25.64
N LEU A 158 14.44 23.21 -26.87
CA LEU A 158 15.32 23.18 -28.02
C LEU A 158 14.87 24.27 -29.00
N ALA A 159 15.64 25.36 -29.09
CA ALA A 159 15.37 26.48 -29.99
C ALA A 159 16.56 26.65 -30.95
N GLY A 160 16.50 25.99 -32.11
CA GLY A 160 17.62 25.93 -33.04
C GLY A 160 18.81 25.16 -32.44
N ILE A 161 19.96 25.82 -32.30
CA ILE A 161 21.16 25.27 -31.63
C ILE A 161 21.24 25.58 -30.14
N VAL A 162 20.32 26.41 -29.63
CA VAL A 162 20.31 26.82 -28.22
C VAL A 162 19.41 25.88 -27.43
N THR A 163 19.98 25.29 -26.39
CA THR A 163 19.25 24.47 -25.44
C THR A 163 19.15 25.19 -24.10
N SER A 164 17.94 25.29 -23.55
CA SER A 164 17.70 25.85 -22.22
C SER A 164 17.01 24.84 -21.32
N CYS A 165 17.25 24.95 -20.02
CA CYS A 165 16.64 24.07 -19.03
C CYS A 165 16.15 24.91 -17.87
N SER A 166 14.89 24.75 -17.51
CA SER A 166 14.32 25.28 -16.28
C SER A 166 13.75 24.15 -15.46
N ALA A 167 13.75 24.33 -14.14
CA ALA A 167 13.17 23.36 -13.25
C ALA A 167 12.39 24.05 -12.15
N THR A 168 11.24 23.48 -11.83
CA THR A 168 10.31 24.01 -10.84
C THR A 168 9.86 22.88 -9.94
N PRO A 169 9.96 23.03 -8.61
CA PRO A 169 9.37 22.06 -7.70
C PRO A 169 7.84 22.19 -7.75
N ALA A 170 7.14 21.06 -7.80
CA ALA A 170 5.70 20.94 -7.69
C ALA A 170 5.38 20.22 -6.36
N GLY A 171 4.60 20.89 -5.50
CA GLY A 171 4.25 20.43 -4.14
C GLY A 171 2.91 19.69 -4.05
#